data_AF-A0A940YPP8-F1
#
_entry.id   AF-A0A940YPP8-F1
#
_cell.length_a   1.000
_cell.length_b   1.000
_cell.length_c   1.000
_cell.angle_alpha   90.00
_cell.angle_beta   90.00
_cell.angle_gamma   90.00
#
_symmetry.space_group_name_H-M   'P 1'
#
loop_
_entity.id
_entity.type
_entity.pdbx_description
1 polymer ?
#
loop_
_entity_poly.entity_id
_entity_poly.type
_entity_poly.pdbx_seq_one_letter_code
_entity_poly.pdbx_strand_id
1 'polypeptide(L)'
;MQAQPTPNEQPQFPIQELEQIESAIQASQRWIATLQVRRALLTAELDRLTRPQPAPTSAPQKTMIGPGLEYRGVMTRHWNYIDIHIDLLQRLWTEFPDRREAMAQAMGCYGTTRAYVAKSHAELFPGQSIAWAQRYSRQLVPGWYADTNLNRERMRRILPAAVSAAGLKWGEDVKTFWRATPVR
;
A
#
# COMPACT_ATOMS: atom_id res chain seq x y z
N MET A 1 41.84 99.52 43.71
CA MET A 1 40.57 99.51 42.98
C MET A 1 40.23 98.05 42.72
N GLN A 2 39.25 97.50 43.46
CA GLN A 2 37.94 97.03 42.98
C GLN A 2 38.05 95.83 42.01
N ALA A 3 37.68 94.62 42.47
CA ALA A 3 36.43 93.87 42.15
C ALA A 3 36.55 93.14 40.80
N GLN A 4 36.18 91.87 40.58
CA GLN A 4 35.35 90.88 41.26
C GLN A 4 35.61 89.53 40.52
N PRO A 5 35.65 88.36 41.17
CA PRO A 5 35.74 87.09 40.45
C PRO A 5 34.40 86.78 39.76
N THR A 6 34.47 86.37 38.49
CA THR A 6 33.34 85.88 37.68
C THR A 6 32.64 84.71 38.38
N PRO A 7 31.29 84.65 38.35
CA PRO A 7 30.58 83.49 38.90
C PRO A 7 30.87 82.28 38.02
N ASN A 8 31.35 81.24 38.68
CA ASN A 8 31.61 79.92 38.13
C ASN A 8 30.25 79.31 37.73
N GLU A 9 29.90 79.32 36.44
CA GLU A 9 28.76 78.56 35.91
C GLU A 9 29.10 77.07 35.99
N GLN A 10 28.79 76.45 37.13
CA GLN A 10 28.76 74.99 37.22
C GLN A 10 27.65 74.47 36.29
N PRO A 11 27.91 73.47 35.43
CA PRO A 11 26.85 72.86 34.65
C PRO A 11 25.85 72.21 35.60
N GLN A 12 24.63 72.75 35.64
CA GLN A 12 23.52 72.21 36.40
C GLN A 12 23.06 70.92 35.70
N PHE A 13 23.69 69.80 36.03
CA PHE A 13 23.30 68.49 35.51
C PHE A 13 21.81 68.24 35.82
N PRO A 14 20.96 67.94 34.82
CA PRO A 14 19.54 67.71 35.05
C PRO A 14 19.32 66.31 35.62
N ILE A 15 19.67 66.12 36.90
CA ILE A 15 19.48 64.86 37.65
C ILE A 15 18.04 64.35 37.52
N GLN A 16 17.06 65.27 37.46
CA GLN A 16 15.65 64.95 37.27
C GLN A 16 15.34 64.30 35.91
N GLU A 17 16.01 64.71 34.82
CA GLU A 17 15.81 64.12 33.49
C GLU A 17 16.41 62.70 33.45
N LEU A 18 17.57 62.50 34.09
CA LEU A 18 18.17 61.18 34.25
C LEU A 18 17.25 60.23 35.03
N GLU A 19 16.70 60.68 36.17
CA GLU A 19 15.76 59.91 36.98
C GLU A 19 14.48 59.54 36.21
N GLN A 20 13.98 60.45 35.36
CA GLN A 20 12.84 60.19 34.48
C GLN A 20 13.16 59.14 33.41
N ILE A 21 14.34 59.24 32.78
CA ILE A 21 14.81 58.25 31.79
C ILE A 21 14.97 56.87 32.43
N GLU A 22 15.61 56.80 33.60
CA GLU A 22 15.78 55.54 34.34
C GLU A 22 14.44 54.93 34.73
N SER A 23 13.50 55.75 35.21
CA SER A 23 12.13 55.32 35.53
C SER A 23 11.39 54.78 34.30
N ALA A 24 11.53 55.44 33.15
CA ALA A 24 10.94 55.00 31.89
C ALA A 24 11.56 53.69 31.37
N ILE A 25 12.87 53.52 31.51
CA ILE A 25 13.57 52.26 31.19
C ILE A 25 13.06 51.14 32.08
N GLN A 26 12.98 51.37 33.40
CA GLN A 26 12.47 50.35 34.34
C GLN A 26 11.01 49.99 34.05
N ALA A 27 10.15 50.96 33.76
CA ALA A 27 8.76 50.71 33.38
C ALA A 27 8.68 49.88 32.08
N SER A 28 9.50 50.22 31.08
CA SER A 28 9.59 49.48 29.82
C SER A 28 10.08 48.05 30.02
N GLN A 29 11.07 47.84 30.90
CA GLN A 29 11.57 46.51 31.24
C GLN A 29 10.49 45.65 31.92
N ARG A 30 9.72 46.21 32.85
CA ARG A 30 8.57 45.51 33.48
C ARG A 30 7.50 45.14 32.46
N TRP A 31 7.23 46.04 31.51
CA TRP A 31 6.29 45.78 30.43
C TRP A 31 6.77 44.64 29.51
N ILE A 32 8.03 44.68 29.09
CA ILE A 32 8.66 43.62 28.28
C ILE A 32 8.61 42.27 29.00
N ALA A 33 8.93 42.23 30.29
CA ALA A 33 8.85 41.01 31.09
C ALA A 33 7.42 40.44 31.10
N THR A 34 6.42 41.30 31.25
CA THR A 34 5.00 40.89 31.20
C THR A 34 4.62 40.31 29.83
N LEU A 35 5.05 40.93 28.74
CA LEU A 35 4.80 40.44 27.38
C LEU A 35 5.51 39.10 27.11
N GLN A 36 6.73 38.92 27.62
CA GLN A 36 7.48 37.67 27.49
C GLN A 36 6.76 36.50 28.18
N VAL A 37 6.24 36.71 29.39
CA VAL A 37 5.42 35.71 30.10
C VAL A 37 4.19 35.35 29.28
N ARG A 38 3.47 36.35 28.74
CA ARG A 38 2.28 36.10 27.92
C ARG A 38 2.60 35.35 26.63
N ARG A 39 3.71 35.66 25.97
CA ARG A 39 4.19 34.94 24.78
C ARG A 39 4.47 33.47 25.11
N ALA A 40 5.12 33.19 26.23
CA ALA A 40 5.41 31.82 26.66
C ALA A 40 4.12 31.01 26.88
N LEU A 41 3.12 31.61 27.53
CA LEU A 41 1.81 30.96 27.73
C LEU A 41 1.10 30.66 26.41
N LEU A 42 1.08 31.61 25.47
CA LEU A 42 0.46 31.40 24.15
C LEU A 42 1.20 30.34 23.33
N THR A 43 2.52 30.29 23.43
CA THR A 43 3.34 29.27 22.74
C THR A 43 3.03 27.88 23.30
N ALA A 44 2.96 27.74 24.63
CA ALA A 44 2.61 26.46 25.26
C ALA A 44 1.19 25.99 24.89
N GLU A 45 0.24 26.92 24.77
CA GLU A 45 -1.13 26.59 24.35
C GLU A 45 -1.19 26.19 22.87
N LEU A 46 -0.45 26.87 21.99
CA LEU A 46 -0.31 26.47 20.59
C LEU A 46 0.31 25.09 20.46
N ASP A 47 1.37 24.80 21.22
CA ASP A 47 1.99 23.48 21.25
C ASP A 47 0.99 22.41 21.72
N ARG A 48 0.14 22.73 22.70
CA ARG A 48 -0.93 21.82 23.16
C ARG A 48 -1.95 21.54 22.06
N LEU A 49 -2.39 22.57 21.34
CA LEU A 49 -3.42 22.47 20.30
C LEU A 49 -2.89 21.81 19.02
N THR A 50 -1.64 22.05 18.68
CA THR A 50 -1.01 21.57 17.43
C THR A 50 -0.23 20.28 17.61
N ARG A 51 -0.05 19.78 18.86
CA ARG A 51 0.57 18.50 19.12
C ARG A 51 -0.18 17.41 18.34
N PRO A 52 0.49 16.67 17.44
CA PRO A 52 -0.10 15.52 16.78
C PRO A 52 -0.55 14.54 17.87
N GLN A 53 -1.86 14.32 17.98
CA GLN A 53 -2.34 13.25 18.83
C GLN A 53 -1.88 11.92 18.21
N PRO A 54 -1.37 10.98 19.01
CA PRO A 54 -1.17 9.62 18.54
C PRO A 54 -2.52 9.15 17.99
N ALA A 55 -2.52 8.70 16.74
CA ALA A 55 -3.73 8.23 16.10
C ALA A 55 -4.44 7.23 17.03
N PRO A 56 -5.79 7.28 17.13
CA PRO A 56 -6.50 6.26 17.87
C PRO A 56 -6.07 4.90 17.32
N THR A 57 -5.61 4.02 18.21
CA THR A 57 -5.25 2.64 17.90
C THR A 57 -6.39 2.07 17.08
N SER A 58 -6.16 1.92 15.79
CA SER A 58 -7.19 1.51 14.86
C SER A 58 -7.72 0.17 15.37
N ALA A 59 -9.05 0.04 15.50
CA ALA A 59 -9.70 -1.24 15.78
C ALA A 59 -9.04 -2.33 14.92
N PRO A 60 -8.87 -3.58 15.42
CA PRO A 60 -8.12 -4.61 14.72
C PRO A 60 -8.63 -4.71 13.29
N GLN A 61 -7.85 -4.18 12.34
CA GLN A 61 -8.20 -4.25 10.93
C GLN A 61 -8.23 -5.74 10.63
N LYS A 62 -9.41 -6.29 10.34
CA LYS A 62 -9.54 -7.65 9.83
C LYS A 62 -8.52 -7.77 8.71
N THR A 63 -7.48 -8.56 8.93
CA THR A 63 -6.40 -8.71 7.96
C THR A 63 -7.07 -9.15 6.67
N MET A 64 -6.98 -8.35 5.62
CA MET A 64 -7.58 -8.68 4.34
C MET A 64 -6.53 -9.41 3.51
N ILE A 65 -6.85 -10.63 3.09
CA ILE A 65 -6.08 -11.34 2.08
C ILE A 65 -6.40 -10.69 0.75
N GLY A 66 -5.41 -10.03 0.14
CA GLY A 66 -5.54 -9.52 -1.23
C GLY A 66 -5.79 -10.66 -2.24
N PRO A 67 -6.13 -10.35 -3.50
CA PRO A 67 -6.28 -11.40 -4.51
C PRO A 67 -5.00 -12.22 -4.64
N GLY A 68 -5.14 -13.53 -4.82
CA GLY A 68 -3.99 -14.42 -4.76
C GLY A 68 -4.30 -15.90 -4.83
N LEU A 69 -3.23 -16.67 -4.74
CA LEU A 69 -3.19 -18.13 -4.73
C LEU A 69 -2.50 -18.59 -3.46
N GLU A 70 -3.18 -19.37 -2.64
CA GLU A 70 -2.56 -20.17 -1.59
C GLU A 70 -2.32 -21.58 -2.15
N TYR A 71 -1.07 -22.00 -2.17
CA TYR A 71 -0.65 -23.32 -2.66
C TYR A 71 0.19 -24.00 -1.58
N ARG A 72 -0.31 -25.11 -1.04
CA ARG A 72 0.23 -25.86 0.10
C ARG A 72 0.60 -24.96 1.29
N GLY A 73 -0.32 -24.05 1.64
CA GLY A 73 -0.15 -23.10 2.73
C GLY A 73 0.70 -21.86 2.41
N VAL A 74 1.29 -21.76 1.22
CA VAL A 74 2.07 -20.57 0.81
C VAL A 74 1.19 -19.62 0.00
N MET A 75 0.94 -18.42 0.54
CA MET A 75 0.17 -17.36 -0.13
C MET A 75 1.04 -16.56 -1.11
N THR A 76 0.63 -16.51 -2.38
CA THR A 76 1.19 -15.64 -3.42
C THR A 76 0.15 -14.61 -3.84
N ARG A 77 0.50 -13.32 -3.75
CA ARG A 77 -0.39 -12.21 -4.16
C ARG A 77 -0.34 -12.02 -5.67
N HIS A 78 -1.50 -11.77 -6.25
CA HIS A 78 -1.69 -11.52 -7.68
C HIS A 78 -2.57 -10.31 -7.91
N TRP A 79 -2.36 -9.58 -9.01
CA TRP A 79 -3.10 -8.36 -9.30
C TRP A 79 -4.44 -8.63 -10.00
N ASN A 80 -4.47 -9.67 -10.83
CA ASN A 80 -5.65 -10.04 -11.59
C ASN A 80 -5.88 -11.56 -11.56
N TYR A 81 -7.06 -12.00 -12.01
CA TYR A 81 -7.45 -13.41 -11.98
C TYR A 81 -6.79 -14.25 -13.07
N ILE A 82 -6.28 -13.64 -14.15
CA ILE A 82 -5.49 -14.33 -15.18
C ILE A 82 -4.15 -14.74 -14.58
N ASP A 83 -3.50 -13.88 -13.80
CA ASP A 83 -2.24 -14.19 -13.12
C ASP A 83 -2.41 -15.37 -12.14
N ILE A 84 -3.51 -15.38 -11.37
CA ILE A 84 -3.86 -16.51 -10.48
C ILE A 84 -4.02 -17.81 -11.29
N HIS A 85 -4.71 -17.73 -12.43
CA HIS A 85 -4.94 -18.87 -13.30
C HIS A 85 -3.62 -19.43 -13.87
N ILE A 86 -2.77 -18.56 -14.40
CA ILE A 86 -1.49 -18.95 -14.98
C ILE A 86 -0.53 -19.47 -13.90
N ASP A 87 -0.40 -18.81 -12.76
CA ASP A 87 0.48 -19.27 -11.66
C ASP A 87 0.08 -20.67 -11.17
N LEU A 88 -1.21 -20.92 -10.95
CA LEU A 88 -1.67 -22.24 -10.53
C LEU A 88 -1.35 -23.30 -11.60
N LEU A 89 -1.69 -23.06 -12.86
CA LEU A 89 -1.42 -24.03 -13.93
C LEU A 89 0.07 -24.25 -14.13
N GLN A 90 0.89 -23.21 -14.02
CA GLN A 90 2.35 -23.28 -14.12
C GLN A 90 2.91 -24.22 -13.06
N ARG A 91 2.47 -24.09 -11.80
CA ARG A 91 2.88 -24.96 -10.70
C ARG A 91 2.46 -26.40 -10.94
N LEU A 92 1.19 -26.62 -11.29
CA LEU A 92 0.67 -27.96 -11.56
C LEU A 92 1.43 -28.64 -12.71
N TRP A 93 1.67 -27.94 -13.82
CA TRP A 93 2.38 -28.50 -14.98
C TRP A 93 3.86 -28.73 -14.73
N THR A 94 4.48 -27.93 -13.86
CA THR A 94 5.88 -28.12 -13.49
C THR A 94 6.05 -29.29 -12.53
N GLU A 95 5.18 -29.38 -11.52
CA GLU A 95 5.30 -30.35 -10.42
C GLU A 95 4.80 -31.75 -10.78
N PHE A 96 3.77 -31.86 -11.64
CA PHE A 96 3.16 -33.15 -11.98
C PHE A 96 3.25 -33.45 -13.48
N PRO A 97 4.47 -33.68 -14.02
CA PRO A 97 4.66 -33.93 -15.46
C PRO A 97 3.86 -35.14 -15.97
N ASP A 98 3.76 -36.20 -15.17
CA ASP A 98 3.06 -37.43 -15.53
C ASP A 98 1.54 -37.29 -15.53
N ARG A 99 1.00 -36.20 -14.96
CA ARG A 99 -0.45 -35.95 -14.86
C ARG A 99 -0.94 -34.86 -15.81
N ARG A 100 -0.08 -34.27 -16.65
CA ARG A 100 -0.44 -33.15 -17.55
C ARG A 100 -1.61 -33.48 -18.45
N GLU A 101 -1.62 -34.66 -19.06
CA GLU A 101 -2.71 -35.10 -19.92
C GLU A 101 -4.02 -35.27 -19.15
N ALA A 102 -3.96 -35.92 -17.98
CA ALA A 102 -5.13 -36.12 -17.12
C ALA A 102 -5.73 -34.78 -16.65
N MET A 103 -4.86 -33.83 -16.27
CA MET A 103 -5.29 -32.47 -15.91
C MET A 103 -5.91 -31.71 -17.09
N ALA A 104 -5.27 -31.75 -18.27
CA ALA A 104 -5.80 -31.12 -19.48
C ALA A 104 -7.18 -31.69 -19.85
N GLN A 105 -7.32 -33.01 -19.82
CA GLN A 105 -8.56 -33.71 -20.11
C GLN A 105 -9.66 -33.34 -19.11
N ALA A 106 -9.35 -33.34 -17.81
CA ALA A 106 -10.30 -32.97 -16.76
C ALA A 106 -10.83 -31.54 -16.91
N MET A 107 -9.95 -30.60 -17.29
CA MET A 107 -10.36 -29.24 -17.63
C MET A 107 -11.22 -29.20 -18.89
N GLY A 108 -10.84 -29.97 -19.91
CA GLY A 108 -11.53 -30.07 -21.21
C GLY A 108 -13.00 -30.47 -21.09
N CYS A 109 -13.37 -31.27 -20.08
CA CYS A 109 -14.76 -31.67 -19.81
C CYS A 109 -15.73 -30.49 -19.55
N TYR A 110 -15.22 -29.29 -19.28
CA TYR A 110 -16.03 -28.09 -19.07
C TYR A 110 -16.17 -27.20 -20.32
N GLY A 111 -15.50 -27.58 -21.41
CA GLY A 111 -15.57 -26.96 -22.73
C GLY A 111 -16.41 -27.81 -23.69
N THR A 112 -17.00 -27.17 -24.69
CA THR A 112 -17.72 -27.87 -25.78
C THR A 112 -16.81 -28.10 -26.98
N THR A 113 -16.12 -27.04 -27.41
CA THR A 113 -15.36 -27.04 -28.67
C THR A 113 -13.88 -26.77 -28.51
N ARG A 114 -13.45 -26.12 -27.42
CA ARG A 114 -12.05 -25.75 -27.20
C ARG A 114 -11.49 -26.41 -25.94
N ALA A 115 -10.21 -26.76 -25.99
CA ALA A 115 -9.43 -27.08 -24.80
C ALA A 115 -9.09 -25.80 -24.02
N TYR A 116 -8.81 -25.94 -22.73
CA TYR A 116 -8.31 -24.82 -21.91
C TYR A 116 -6.80 -24.87 -21.70
N VAL A 117 -6.21 -26.06 -21.85
CA VAL A 117 -4.77 -26.29 -21.86
C VAL A 117 -4.50 -27.32 -22.96
N ALA A 118 -3.57 -27.03 -23.87
CA ALA A 118 -3.32 -27.85 -25.05
C ALA A 118 -1.86 -27.80 -25.48
N LYS A 119 -1.46 -28.71 -26.37
CA LYS A 119 -0.09 -28.75 -26.92
C LYS A 119 0.09 -27.83 -28.12
N SER A 120 -1.01 -27.43 -28.75
CA SER A 120 -1.01 -26.55 -29.90
C SER A 120 -2.02 -25.42 -29.74
N HIS A 121 -1.73 -24.29 -30.39
CA HIS A 121 -2.64 -23.14 -30.47
C HIS A 121 -3.95 -23.47 -31.20
N ALA A 122 -3.90 -24.41 -32.16
CA ALA A 122 -5.06 -24.84 -32.94
C ALA A 122 -6.07 -25.63 -32.10
N GLU A 123 -5.61 -26.47 -31.18
CA GLU A 123 -6.45 -27.17 -30.20
C GLU A 123 -7.05 -26.22 -29.16
N LEU A 124 -6.28 -25.21 -28.75
CA LEU A 124 -6.71 -24.21 -27.77
C LEU A 124 -7.79 -23.28 -28.35
N PHE A 125 -7.68 -22.92 -29.63
CA PHE A 125 -8.63 -22.05 -30.32
C PHE A 125 -8.93 -22.55 -31.75
N PRO A 126 -9.79 -23.57 -31.90
CA PRO A 126 -10.14 -24.11 -33.20
C PRO A 126 -10.75 -23.04 -34.11
N GLY A 127 -10.25 -22.97 -35.36
CA GLY A 127 -10.74 -22.02 -36.38
C GLY A 127 -10.26 -20.57 -36.20
N GLN A 128 -9.41 -20.27 -35.22
CA GLN A 128 -8.82 -18.94 -35.04
C GLN A 128 -7.45 -18.82 -35.74
N SER A 129 -7.07 -17.58 -36.07
CA SER A 129 -5.74 -17.32 -36.62
C SER A 129 -4.63 -17.52 -35.58
N ILE A 130 -3.42 -17.85 -36.03
CA ILE A 130 -2.26 -18.05 -35.16
C ILE A 130 -1.98 -16.79 -34.32
N ALA A 131 -2.03 -15.60 -34.93
CA ALA A 131 -1.81 -14.34 -34.23
C ALA A 131 -2.85 -14.08 -33.13
N TRP A 132 -4.11 -14.43 -33.38
CA TRP A 132 -5.16 -14.36 -32.35
C TRP A 132 -4.86 -15.35 -31.22
N ALA A 133 -4.55 -16.60 -31.55
CA ALA A 133 -4.30 -17.65 -30.58
C ALA A 133 -3.09 -17.34 -29.68
N GLN A 134 -2.01 -16.78 -30.25
CA GLN A 134 -0.83 -16.34 -29.48
C GLN A 134 -1.16 -15.21 -28.50
N ARG A 135 -2.03 -14.27 -28.88
CA ARG A 135 -2.44 -13.16 -28.00
C ARG A 135 -3.14 -13.66 -26.74
N TYR A 136 -4.00 -14.67 -26.88
CA TYR A 136 -4.85 -15.20 -25.81
C TYR A 136 -4.38 -16.55 -25.26
N SER A 137 -3.12 -16.89 -25.48
CA SER A 137 -2.50 -18.05 -24.85
C SER A 137 -1.28 -17.64 -24.04
N ARG A 138 -0.94 -18.46 -23.06
CA ARG A 138 0.32 -18.38 -22.32
C ARG A 138 0.95 -19.74 -22.27
N GLN A 139 2.25 -19.79 -22.58
CA GLN A 139 3.01 -21.01 -22.45
C GLN A 139 3.20 -21.32 -20.97
N LEU A 140 2.92 -22.58 -20.58
CA LEU A 140 3.18 -23.07 -19.23
C LEU A 140 4.59 -23.67 -19.19
N VAL A 141 4.78 -24.75 -19.92
CA VAL A 141 6.07 -25.42 -20.11
C VAL A 141 6.32 -25.62 -21.62
N PRO A 142 7.53 -25.98 -22.06
CA PRO A 142 7.78 -26.29 -23.46
C PRO A 142 6.71 -27.25 -24.03
N GLY A 143 6.02 -26.81 -25.10
CA GLY A 143 4.97 -27.60 -25.75
C GLY A 143 3.61 -27.62 -25.06
N TRP A 144 3.34 -26.78 -24.05
CA TRP A 144 2.03 -26.67 -23.40
C TRP A 144 1.59 -25.22 -23.23
N TYR A 145 0.34 -24.93 -23.60
CA TYR A 145 -0.24 -23.59 -23.61
C TYR A 145 -1.60 -23.57 -22.91
N ALA A 146 -1.87 -22.51 -22.14
CA ALA A 146 -3.14 -22.27 -21.45
C ALA A 146 -3.91 -21.10 -22.09
N ASP A 147 -5.24 -21.22 -22.10
CA ASP A 147 -6.19 -20.18 -22.55
C ASP A 147 -6.30 -19.05 -21.53
N THR A 148 -6.04 -17.81 -21.96
CA THR A 148 -6.25 -16.61 -21.13
C THR A 148 -7.50 -15.82 -21.50
N ASN A 149 -8.24 -16.21 -22.54
CA ASN A 149 -9.54 -15.63 -22.88
C ASN A 149 -10.66 -16.34 -22.09
N LEU A 150 -10.61 -16.20 -20.77
CA LEU A 150 -11.53 -16.82 -19.81
C LEU A 150 -12.02 -15.80 -18.78
N ASN A 151 -13.23 -16.03 -18.25
CA ASN A 151 -13.76 -15.27 -17.13
C ASN A 151 -13.61 -16.04 -15.81
N ARG A 152 -13.77 -15.34 -14.68
CA ARG A 152 -13.63 -15.92 -13.33
C ARG A 152 -14.57 -17.08 -13.06
N GLU A 153 -15.81 -17.02 -13.54
CA GLU A 153 -16.78 -18.10 -13.31
C GLU A 153 -16.36 -19.39 -14.04
N ARG A 154 -15.74 -19.27 -15.22
CA ARG A 154 -15.16 -20.41 -15.91
C ARG A 154 -13.97 -20.99 -15.13
N MET A 155 -13.07 -20.13 -14.67
CA MET A 155 -11.90 -20.54 -13.88
C MET A 155 -12.28 -21.28 -12.60
N ARG A 156 -13.34 -20.82 -11.90
CA ARG A 156 -13.88 -21.50 -10.72
C ARG A 156 -14.36 -22.93 -10.97
N ARG A 157 -14.67 -23.28 -12.21
CA ARG A 157 -15.09 -24.65 -12.58
C ARG A 157 -13.92 -25.52 -13.03
N ILE A 158 -13.01 -24.97 -13.82
CA ILE A 158 -11.92 -25.76 -14.44
C ILE A 158 -10.72 -25.97 -13.52
N LEU A 159 -10.38 -24.99 -12.67
CA LEU A 159 -9.21 -25.10 -11.80
C LEU A 159 -9.36 -26.19 -10.73
N PRO A 160 -10.52 -26.36 -10.06
CA PRO A 160 -10.71 -27.49 -9.16
C PRO A 160 -10.55 -28.85 -9.85
N ALA A 161 -10.97 -28.98 -11.11
CA ALA A 161 -10.83 -30.20 -11.87
C ALA A 161 -9.36 -30.53 -12.17
N ALA A 162 -8.56 -29.53 -12.55
CA ALA A 162 -7.12 -29.68 -12.73
C ALA A 162 -6.43 -30.10 -11.42
N VAL A 163 -6.76 -29.42 -10.31
CA VAL A 163 -6.19 -29.72 -8.98
C VAL A 163 -6.54 -31.13 -8.52
N SER A 164 -7.79 -31.55 -8.70
CA SER A 164 -8.23 -32.92 -8.40
C SER A 164 -7.50 -33.97 -9.25
N ALA A 165 -7.36 -33.72 -10.56
CA ALA A 165 -6.61 -34.60 -11.47
C ALA A 165 -5.10 -34.61 -11.16
N ALA A 166 -4.56 -33.54 -10.58
CA ALA A 166 -3.20 -33.51 -10.03
C ALA A 166 -3.07 -34.34 -8.75
N GLY A 167 -4.17 -34.79 -8.14
CA GLY A 167 -4.24 -35.50 -6.87
C GLY A 167 -4.13 -34.60 -5.65
N LEU A 168 -4.39 -33.31 -5.81
CA LEU A 168 -4.47 -32.33 -4.73
C LEU A 168 -5.93 -32.06 -4.39
N LYS A 169 -6.17 -31.52 -3.19
CA LYS A 169 -7.49 -31.16 -2.71
C LYS A 169 -7.74 -29.67 -2.85
N TRP A 170 -8.76 -29.31 -3.63
CA TRP A 170 -9.24 -27.94 -3.71
C TRP A 170 -9.82 -27.48 -2.37
N GLY A 171 -9.45 -26.30 -1.90
CA GLY A 171 -9.88 -25.76 -0.62
C GLY A 171 -8.98 -26.15 0.57
N GLU A 172 -8.14 -27.18 0.43
CA GLU A 172 -7.14 -27.57 1.43
C GLU A 172 -5.73 -27.23 0.92
N ASP A 173 -5.28 -27.93 -0.12
CA ASP A 173 -3.95 -27.75 -0.72
C ASP A 173 -3.88 -26.51 -1.61
N VAL A 174 -5.01 -26.14 -2.24
CA VAL A 174 -5.08 -25.02 -3.17
C VAL A 174 -6.30 -24.15 -2.87
N LYS A 175 -6.09 -22.85 -2.65
CA LYS A 175 -7.17 -21.87 -2.48
C LYS A 175 -6.92 -20.66 -3.37
N THR A 176 -7.96 -20.18 -4.04
CA THR A 176 -7.92 -18.96 -4.84
C THR A 176 -8.72 -17.86 -4.18
N PHE A 177 -8.11 -16.68 -4.05
CA PHE A 177 -8.74 -15.47 -3.55
C PHE A 177 -8.95 -14.53 -4.73
N TRP A 178 -10.16 -14.50 -5.29
CA TRP A 178 -10.46 -13.72 -6.50
C TRP A 178 -10.57 -12.21 -6.25
N ARG A 179 -10.75 -11.83 -4.99
CA ARG A 179 -10.95 -10.47 -4.48
C ARG A 179 -10.36 -10.41 -3.07
N ALA A 180 -10.18 -9.20 -2.57
CA ALA A 180 -9.79 -8.99 -1.18
C ALA A 180 -10.81 -9.68 -0.25
N THR A 181 -10.34 -10.62 0.56
CA THR A 181 -11.17 -11.50 1.40
C THR A 181 -10.72 -11.36 2.85
N PRO A 182 -11.63 -11.16 3.82
CA PRO A 182 -11.24 -11.09 5.23
C PRO A 182 -10.69 -12.43 5.70
N VAL A 183 -9.57 -12.42 6.45
CA VAL A 183 -9.09 -13.60 7.19
C VAL A 183 -10.19 -13.99 8.19
N ARG A 184 -10.62 -15.26 8.13
CA ARG A 184 -11.56 -15.87 9.08
C ARG A 184 -10.81 -16.47 10.24
#